data_AF-A0AAD7I0I3-F1
#
_entry.id   AF-A0AAD7I0I3-F1
#
_cell.length_a   1.000
_cell.length_b   1.000
_cell.length_c   1.000
_cell.angle_alpha   90.00
_cell.angle_beta   90.00
_cell.angle_gamma   90.00
#
_symmetry.space_group_name_H-M   'P 1'
#
loop_
_entity.id
_entity.type
_entity.pdbx_description
1 polymer ?
#
loop_
_entity_poly.entity_id
_entity_poly.type
_entity_poly.pdbx_seq_one_letter_code
_entity_poly.pdbx_strand_id
1 'polypeptide(L)' 'STHLLALERLWYVDHDHPPVPRQERICRFCKTEVESPEHAMLECQASPEVLNLRVKFLEK' A
#
# COMPACT_ATOMS: atom_id res chain seq x y z
N SER A 1 12.67 5.51 9.51
CA SER A 1 12.01 5.31 8.21
C SER A 1 10.54 5.02 8.48
N THR A 2 9.63 5.95 8.18
CA THR A 2 8.18 5.87 8.44
C THR A 2 7.39 5.34 7.24
N HIS A 3 8.09 4.71 6.30
CA HIS A 3 7.51 4.19 5.06
C HIS A 3 6.61 3.00 5.37
N LEU A 4 5.29 3.24 5.36
CA LEU A 4 4.33 2.21 5.72
C LEU A 4 4.03 1.30 4.53
N LEU A 5 4.03 1.79 3.28
CA LEU A 5 3.55 1.10 2.08
C LEU A 5 4.60 0.17 1.45
N ALA A 6 4.19 -0.93 0.82
CA ALA A 6 5.10 -1.92 0.23
C ALA A 6 5.91 -1.35 -0.93
N LEU A 7 5.35 -0.42 -1.72
CA LEU A 7 6.13 0.30 -2.74
C LEU A 7 7.36 0.98 -2.15
N GLU A 8 7.24 1.56 -0.97
CA GLU A 8 8.30 2.29 -0.28
C GLU A 8 9.20 1.33 0.51
N ARG A 9 8.62 0.37 1.25
CA ARG A 9 9.37 -0.56 2.10
C ARG A 9 10.23 -1.55 1.33
N LEU A 10 9.73 -2.08 0.23
CA LEU A 10 10.39 -3.17 -0.51
C LEU A 10 11.27 -2.66 -1.66
N TRP A 11 11.39 -1.34 -1.82
CA TRP A 11 12.32 -0.74 -2.77
C TRP A 11 13.73 -0.59 -2.21
N TYR A 12 13.85 -0.25 -0.93
CA TYR A 12 15.14 0.02 -0.33
C TYR A 12 15.98 -1.26 -0.29
N VAL A 13 17.15 -1.17 -0.91
CA VAL A 13 18.18 -2.19 -0.81
C VAL A 13 18.83 -2.03 0.56
N ASP A 14 18.71 -3.04 1.41
CA ASP A 14 19.58 -3.18 2.58
C ASP A 14 20.53 -4.37 2.35
N HIS A 15 21.50 -4.55 3.25
CA HIS A 15 22.55 -5.55 3.08
C HIS A 15 22.02 -7.01 3.09
N ASP A 16 20.81 -7.22 3.61
CA ASP A 16 20.14 -8.51 3.78
C ASP A 16 18.95 -8.70 2.80
N HIS A 17 18.48 -7.64 2.15
CA HIS A 17 17.29 -7.66 1.30
C HIS A 17 17.56 -7.08 -0.10
N PRO A 18 17.56 -7.94 -1.14
CA PRO A 18 17.53 -7.46 -2.51
C PRO A 18 16.22 -6.70 -2.79
N PRO A 19 16.23 -5.71 -3.68
CA PRO A 19 15.03 -4.93 -4.00
C PRO A 19 13.98 -5.84 -4.63
N VAL A 20 12.76 -5.79 -4.10
CA VAL A 20 11.64 -6.57 -4.66
C VAL A 20 11.17 -5.89 -5.95
N PRO A 21 10.96 -6.62 -7.06
CA PRO A 21 10.38 -6.06 -8.28
C PRO A 21 9.05 -5.35 -8.01
N ARG A 22 8.78 -4.24 -8.71
CA ARG A 22 7.58 -3.41 -8.46
C ARG A 22 6.29 -4.24 -8.51
N GLN A 23 6.19 -5.15 -9.48
CA GLN A 23 5.03 -6.01 -9.69
C GLN A 23 4.78 -6.97 -8.52
N GLU A 24 5.80 -7.27 -7.71
CA GLU A 24 5.70 -8.16 -6.56
C GLU A 24 5.43 -7.41 -5.25
N ARG A 25 5.40 -6.07 -5.26
CA ARG A 25 5.11 -5.23 -4.07
C ARG A 25 3.61 -5.10 -3.86
N ILE A 26 2.96 -6.23 -3.63
CA ILE A 26 1.50 -6.36 -3.59
C ILE A 26 0.87 -5.70 -2.35
N CYS A 27 -0.31 -5.10 -2.53
CA CYS A 27 -1.16 -4.50 -1.51
C CYS A 27 -1.39 -5.42 -0.30
N ARG A 28 -1.20 -4.90 0.91
CA ARG A 28 -1.45 -5.67 2.14
C ARG A 28 -2.91 -6.02 2.36
N PHE A 29 -3.83 -5.26 1.75
CA PHE A 29 -5.26 -5.42 1.93
C PHE A 29 -5.84 -6.42 0.91
N CYS A 30 -5.76 -6.11 -0.39
CA CYS A 30 -6.43 -6.92 -1.41
C CYS A 30 -5.59 -8.09 -1.93
N LYS A 31 -4.25 -8.06 -1.77
CA LYS A 31 -3.33 -9.08 -2.29
C LYS A 31 -3.36 -9.30 -3.81
N THR A 32 -3.94 -8.38 -4.58
CA THR A 32 -4.09 -8.51 -6.04
C THR A 32 -3.32 -7.47 -6.85
N GLU A 33 -3.24 -6.23 -6.35
CA GLU A 33 -2.61 -5.10 -7.04
C GLU A 33 -1.36 -4.62 -6.29
N VAL A 34 -0.52 -3.81 -6.96
CA VAL A 34 0.65 -3.18 -6.34
C VAL A 34 0.24 -2.21 -5.23
N GLU A 35 0.93 -2.21 -4.08
CA GLU A 35 0.66 -1.32 -2.94
C GLU A 35 1.18 0.09 -3.16
N SER A 36 0.58 0.83 -4.09
CA SER A 36 0.83 2.26 -4.24
C SER A 36 0.00 3.10 -3.24
N PRO A 37 0.39 4.36 -2.95
CA PRO A 37 -0.43 5.26 -2.14
C PRO A 37 -1.84 5.44 -2.70
N GLU A 38 -1.95 5.58 -4.03
CA GLU A 38 -3.23 5.72 -4.74
C GLU A 38 -4.07 4.46 -4.54
N HIS A 39 -3.49 3.28 -4.78
CA HIS A 39 -4.19 2.02 -4.59
C HIS A 39 -4.60 1.83 -3.13
N ALA A 40 -3.66 1.87 -2.19
CA ALA A 40 -3.91 1.56 -0.78
C ALA A 40 -4.92 2.52 -0.12
N MET A 41 -4.87 3.82 -0.46
CA MET A 41 -5.65 4.84 0.24
C MET A 41 -6.93 5.25 -0.51
N LEU A 42 -6.92 5.29 -1.84
CA LEU A 42 -8.00 5.88 -2.64
C LEU A 42 -8.82 4.87 -3.44
N GLU A 43 -8.25 3.73 -3.81
CA GLU A 43 -8.93 2.76 -4.69
C GLU A 43 -9.31 1.48 -3.95
N CYS A 44 -8.41 0.92 -3.13
CA CYS A 44 -8.57 -0.39 -2.50
C CYS A 44 -9.84 -0.44 -1.65
N GLN A 45 -10.63 -1.49 -1.85
CA GLN A 45 -11.89 -1.74 -1.14
C GLN A 45 -11.81 -2.94 -0.19
N ALA A 46 -10.64 -3.59 -0.10
CA ALA A 46 -10.48 -4.81 0.70
C ALA A 46 -10.40 -4.56 2.21
N SER A 47 -10.21 -3.30 2.64
CA SER A 47 -10.21 -2.91 4.07
C SER A 47 -11.44 -2.06 4.40
N PRO A 48 -12.42 -2.61 5.17
CA PRO A 48 -13.56 -1.84 5.64
C PRO A 48 -13.17 -0.61 6.47
N GLU A 49 -12.08 -0.69 7.22
CA GLU A 49 -11.57 0.43 8.02
C GLU A 49 -11.13 1.59 7.13
N VAL A 50 -10.32 1.31 6.11
CA VAL A 50 -9.84 2.33 5.15
C VAL A 50 -11.01 2.91 4.36
N LEU A 51 -11.97 2.08 3.95
CA LEU A 51 -13.18 2.55 3.28
C LEU A 51 -13.98 3.52 4.16
N ASN A 52 -14.21 3.18 5.43
CA ASN A 52 -14.92 4.05 6.37
C ASN A 52 -14.19 5.38 6.57
N LEU A 53 -12.86 5.37 6.66
CA LEU A 53 -12.06 6.60 6.74
C LEU A 53 -12.17 7.44 5.46
N ARG A 54 -12.16 6.81 4.29
CA ARG A 54 -12.32 7.48 2.99
C ARG A 54 -13.68 8.16 2.87
N VAL A 55 -14.75 7.46 3.22
CA VAL A 55 -16.12 8.02 3.23
C VAL A 55 -16.18 9.23 4.16
N LYS A 56 -15.72 9.09 5.42
CA LYS A 56 -15.68 10.19 6.38
C LYS A 56 -14.85 11.39 5.93
N PHE A 57 -13.78 11.15 5.17
CA PHE A 57 -12.96 12.22 4.60
C PHE A 57 -13.70 12.99 3.51
N LEU A 58 -14.46 12.29 2.65
CA LEU A 58 -15.22 12.88 1.55
C LEU A 58 -16.53 13.55 1.99
N GLU A 59 -17.07 13.19 3.16
CA GLU A 59 -18.25 13.82 3.77
C GLU A 59 -17.95 15.19 4.41
N LYS A 60 -16.68 15.60 4.47
CA LYS A 60 -16.23 16.93 4.92
C LYS A 60 -15.98 17.87 3.75
#